data_AF-A0A327H2V6-F1
#
_entry.id   AF-A0A327H2V6-F1
#
_cell.length_a   1.000
_cell.length_b   1.000
_cell.length_c   1.000
_cell.angle_alpha   90.00
_cell.angle_beta   90.00
_cell.angle_gamma   90.00
#
_symmetry.space_group_name_H-M   'P 1'
#
loop_
_entity.id
_entity.type
_entity.pdbx_description
1 polymer ?
#
loop_
_entity_poly.entity_id
_entity_poly.type
_entity_poly.pdbx_seq_one_letter_code
_entity_poly.pdbx_strand_id
1 'polypeptide(L)'
;MLAHICWIPTRFMISSIDFVGFISPAYILVVMDEGGLQIHIVGAGGIGSNLIALLLPSLRNGIIANQLGGISFHLHDADMVEEKNLVHQRFTESHINMPKVDALAMEFNLIHPNVRVIGHSTNLRSSEPLRNANIIIVAVDRPEPRRIVHSLRNVEWYDLRCGLDSCLVLTHETHLDDIERLTPEHKPASCQPDGAIESGNIQFGSALAGTFGANIILRSLMNRIGNKTNIPGPVCFSMDMGMIPVFIQTKNTVPFSQQPPKRPTHLWSEKEDVQLLEQAKRGLTLERVASHHQRSPGAIWHRLLKITGIRKALDSEAGE
;
A
#
# COMPACT_ATOMS: atom_id res chain seq x y z
N MET A 1 35.19 21.60 -43.15
CA MET A 1 35.79 22.93 -43.31
C MET A 1 34.65 23.93 -43.33
N LEU A 2 34.74 24.96 -42.48
CA LEU A 2 33.74 25.98 -42.11
C LEU A 2 32.84 26.51 -43.25
N ALA A 3 31.56 26.81 -42.96
CA ALA A 3 31.06 28.18 -42.82
C ALA A 3 29.54 28.30 -42.48
N HIS A 4 29.23 29.25 -41.59
CA HIS A 4 28.02 30.10 -41.44
C HIS A 4 26.60 29.51 -41.24
N ILE A 5 25.91 30.03 -40.19
CA ILE A 5 24.56 30.67 -40.15
C ILE A 5 24.35 31.14 -38.70
N CYS A 6 24.55 32.43 -38.41
CA CYS A 6 23.56 33.52 -38.33
C CYS A 6 22.95 33.68 -36.92
N TRP A 7 23.45 34.71 -36.22
CA TRP A 7 22.90 35.29 -35.00
C TRP A 7 21.79 36.28 -35.35
N ILE A 8 20.65 36.22 -34.65
CA ILE A 8 19.75 37.36 -34.44
C ILE A 8 19.50 37.48 -32.93
N PRO A 9 19.74 38.65 -32.30
CA PRO A 9 19.64 38.82 -30.85
C PRO A 9 18.27 39.37 -30.44
N THR A 10 17.66 38.81 -29.39
CA THR A 10 16.66 39.55 -28.60
C THR A 10 17.26 39.90 -27.25
N ARG A 11 17.64 41.17 -27.16
CA ARG A 11 17.98 41.94 -25.97
C ARG A 11 16.93 41.72 -24.87
N PHE A 12 17.33 41.21 -23.72
CA PHE A 12 16.76 41.67 -22.46
C PHE A 12 17.80 42.53 -21.76
N MET A 13 17.42 43.80 -21.59
CA MET A 13 18.18 44.84 -20.92
C MET A 13 18.02 44.61 -19.42
N ILE A 14 19.05 44.10 -18.75
CA ILE A 14 19.18 44.18 -17.30
C ILE A 14 20.39 45.07 -17.04
N SER A 15 20.13 46.24 -16.48
CA SER A 15 21.13 47.18 -16.02
C SER A 15 22.02 46.53 -14.96
N SER A 16 23.31 46.49 -15.28
CA SER A 16 24.48 46.41 -14.40
C SER A 16 24.23 46.68 -12.90
N ILE A 17 24.33 45.63 -12.10
CA ILE A 17 25.00 45.64 -10.78
C ILE A 17 25.87 44.37 -10.74
N ASP A 18 27.17 44.57 -10.61
CA ASP A 18 28.17 43.53 -10.40
C ASP A 18 27.93 42.88 -9.03
N PHE A 19 27.63 41.57 -9.03
CA PHE A 19 27.86 40.72 -7.87
C PHE A 19 28.42 39.39 -8.36
N VAL A 20 29.74 39.25 -8.25
CA VAL A 20 30.43 37.95 -8.36
C VAL A 20 30.09 37.16 -7.11
N GLY A 21 28.95 36.48 -7.13
CA GLY A 21 28.54 35.50 -6.14
C GLY A 21 28.37 34.15 -6.82
N PHE A 22 28.98 33.12 -6.24
CA PHE A 22 28.77 31.72 -6.61
C PHE A 22 27.27 31.45 -6.81
N ILE A 23 26.88 31.11 -8.05
CA ILE A 23 25.50 30.73 -8.36
C ILE A 23 25.32 29.29 -7.86
N SER A 24 24.84 29.16 -6.63
CA SER A 24 24.15 27.95 -6.16
C SER A 24 23.03 27.61 -7.16
N PRO A 25 22.80 26.33 -7.52
CA PRO A 25 21.76 25.99 -8.48
C PRO A 25 20.43 26.54 -7.98
N ALA A 26 19.85 27.43 -8.78
CA ALA A 26 18.59 28.11 -8.49
C ALA A 26 17.48 27.06 -8.37
N TYR A 27 16.96 26.87 -7.16
CA TYR A 27 15.67 26.24 -6.96
C TYR A 27 14.63 27.13 -7.63
N ILE A 28 14.18 26.74 -8.84
CA ILE A 28 12.98 27.32 -9.43
C ILE A 28 11.83 26.95 -8.49
N LEU A 29 11.38 27.91 -7.70
CA LEU A 29 10.15 27.85 -6.91
C LEU A 29 8.98 27.85 -7.90
N VAL A 30 8.63 26.66 -8.42
CA VAL A 30 7.33 26.45 -9.06
C VAL A 30 6.31 26.47 -7.94
N VAL A 31 5.57 27.58 -7.86
CA VAL A 31 4.41 27.72 -6.97
C VAL A 31 3.33 26.81 -7.52
N MET A 32 3.06 25.71 -6.83
CA MET A 32 1.91 24.86 -7.12
C MET A 32 0.65 25.56 -6.60
N ASP A 33 -0.46 25.36 -7.31
CA ASP A 33 -1.76 25.84 -6.86
C ASP A 33 -2.10 25.14 -5.52
N GLU A 34 -2.72 25.85 -4.56
CA GLU A 34 -3.06 25.29 -3.23
C GLU A 34 -4.06 24.11 -3.29
N GLY A 35 -4.53 23.74 -4.48
CA GLY A 35 -5.44 22.62 -4.75
C GLY A 35 -4.82 21.37 -5.38
N GLY A 36 -3.49 21.29 -5.55
CA GLY A 36 -2.82 20.11 -6.13
C GLY A 36 -2.93 18.84 -5.27
N LEU A 37 -2.75 17.67 -5.88
CA LEU A 37 -2.87 16.38 -5.19
C LEU A 37 -1.65 16.08 -4.29
N GLN A 38 -1.88 15.68 -3.04
CA GLN A 38 -0.84 15.25 -2.10
C GLN A 38 -0.85 13.73 -1.90
N ILE A 39 0.28 13.10 -2.22
CA ILE A 39 0.50 11.66 -2.04
C ILE A 39 1.61 11.46 -1.01
N HIS A 40 1.29 10.79 0.09
CA HIS A 40 2.23 10.51 1.17
C HIS A 40 2.74 9.08 1.07
N ILE A 41 4.05 8.89 1.10
CA ILE A 41 4.70 7.58 1.13
C ILE A 41 5.50 7.47 2.42
N VAL A 42 5.03 6.61 3.32
CA VAL A 42 5.62 6.35 4.63
C VAL A 42 6.53 5.13 4.51
N GLY A 43 7.84 5.34 4.55
CA GLY A 43 8.88 4.35 4.30
C GLY A 43 9.56 4.55 2.94
N ALA A 44 10.87 4.82 2.99
CA ALA A 44 11.75 5.02 1.83
C ALA A 44 12.72 3.84 1.61
N GLY A 45 12.50 2.72 2.30
CA GLY A 45 13.28 1.49 2.16
C GLY A 45 13.03 0.73 0.84
N GLY A 46 13.16 -0.60 0.88
CA GLY A 46 13.04 -1.46 -0.31
C GLY A 46 11.75 -1.26 -1.10
N ILE A 47 10.58 -1.23 -0.44
CA ILE A 47 9.31 -1.04 -1.15
C ILE A 47 9.17 0.41 -1.68
N GLY A 48 9.35 1.40 -0.80
CA GLY A 48 9.14 2.81 -1.15
C GLY A 48 10.06 3.30 -2.26
N SER A 49 11.35 2.97 -2.20
CA SER A 49 12.33 3.35 -3.22
C SER A 49 12.04 2.71 -4.58
N ASN A 50 11.62 1.43 -4.62
CA ASN A 50 11.20 0.77 -5.87
C ASN A 50 9.90 1.38 -6.43
N LEU A 51 8.93 1.68 -5.56
CA LEU A 51 7.66 2.30 -5.96
C LEU A 51 7.90 3.63 -6.70
N ILE A 52 8.66 4.54 -6.11
CA ILE A 52 8.87 5.87 -6.71
C ILE A 52 9.73 5.80 -7.98
N ALA A 53 10.70 4.89 -8.03
CA ALA A 53 11.55 4.69 -9.19
C ALA A 53 10.76 4.20 -10.42
N LEU A 54 9.64 3.51 -10.21
CA LEU A 54 8.71 3.13 -11.28
C LEU A 54 7.68 4.23 -11.56
N LEU A 55 7.08 4.79 -10.52
CA LEU A 55 5.95 5.71 -10.64
C LEU A 55 6.37 7.07 -11.20
N LEU A 56 7.39 7.72 -10.63
CA LEU A 56 7.71 9.11 -10.96
C LEU A 56 8.14 9.29 -12.43
N PRO A 57 8.97 8.40 -13.02
CA PRO A 57 9.25 8.47 -14.46
C PRO A 57 8.03 8.34 -15.36
N SER A 58 7.01 7.57 -14.95
CA SER A 58 5.77 7.44 -15.72
C SER A 58 4.97 8.75 -15.80
N LEU A 59 5.21 9.70 -14.88
CA LEU A 59 4.54 11.00 -14.82
C LEU A 59 5.30 12.10 -15.59
N ARG A 60 6.46 11.79 -16.20
CA ARG A 60 7.32 12.75 -16.89
C ARG A 60 6.64 13.51 -18.04
N ASN A 61 5.64 12.89 -18.69
CA ASN A 61 4.89 13.54 -19.77
C ASN A 61 3.98 14.69 -19.28
N GLY A 62 3.79 14.84 -17.97
CA GLY A 62 3.03 15.93 -17.37
C GLY A 62 1.51 15.87 -17.53
N ILE A 63 0.95 14.97 -18.35
CA ILE A 63 -0.48 14.97 -18.70
C ILE A 63 -1.35 14.84 -17.43
N ILE A 64 -1.06 13.83 -16.62
CA ILE A 64 -1.79 13.56 -15.37
C ILE A 64 -1.59 14.72 -14.39
N ALA A 65 -0.34 15.15 -14.19
CA ALA A 65 -0.02 16.21 -13.24
C ALA A 65 -0.69 17.54 -13.59
N ASN A 66 -0.71 17.92 -14.88
CA ASN A 66 -1.32 19.17 -15.33
C ASN A 66 -2.83 19.17 -15.12
N GLN A 67 -3.51 18.06 -15.38
CA GLN A 67 -4.96 17.96 -15.20
C GLN A 67 -5.39 17.95 -13.73
N LEU A 68 -4.49 17.54 -12.82
CA LEU A 68 -4.73 17.51 -11.38
C LEU A 68 -4.28 18.78 -10.63
N GLY A 69 -3.88 19.84 -11.35
CA GLY A 69 -3.34 21.06 -10.71
C GLY A 69 -1.97 20.87 -10.07
N GLY A 70 -1.26 19.81 -10.45
CA GLY A 70 0.02 19.39 -9.90
C GLY A 70 -0.09 18.23 -8.90
N ILE A 71 1.02 17.52 -8.70
CA ILE A 71 1.13 16.41 -7.75
C ILE A 71 2.37 16.60 -6.87
N SER A 72 2.20 16.48 -5.56
CA SER A 72 3.28 16.49 -4.59
C SER A 72 3.39 15.12 -3.91
N PHE A 73 4.60 14.57 -3.90
CA PHE A 73 4.95 13.32 -3.24
C PHE A 73 5.72 13.62 -1.97
N HIS A 74 5.15 13.27 -0.82
CA HIS A 74 5.73 13.50 0.51
C HIS A 74 6.30 12.17 1.02
N LEU A 75 7.62 12.05 1.09
CA LEU A 75 8.32 10.85 1.54
C LEU A 75 8.65 10.97 3.04
N HIS A 76 8.27 10.00 3.86
CA HIS A 76 8.52 10.01 5.31
C HIS A 76 9.39 8.82 5.69
N ASP A 77 10.63 9.08 6.11
CA ASP A 77 11.56 8.07 6.63
C ASP A 77 12.67 8.78 7.41
N ALA A 78 13.05 8.26 8.58
CA ALA A 78 14.10 8.85 9.41
C ALA A 78 15.49 8.26 9.17
N ASP A 79 15.58 7.19 8.36
CA ASP A 79 16.81 6.47 8.17
C ASP A 79 17.76 7.18 7.20
N MET A 80 19.05 6.90 7.39
CA MET A 80 20.11 7.27 6.46
C MET A 80 20.35 6.15 5.45
N VAL A 81 20.88 6.52 4.28
CA VAL A 81 21.35 5.55 3.29
C VAL A 81 22.66 4.93 3.78
N GLU A 82 22.67 3.61 3.87
CA GLU A 82 23.84 2.79 4.18
C GLU A 82 24.27 1.98 2.95
N GLU A 83 25.53 1.56 2.89
CA GLU A 83 26.10 0.76 1.79
C GLU A 83 25.28 -0.51 1.51
N LYS A 84 24.82 -1.20 2.57
CA LYS A 84 23.96 -2.39 2.47
C LYS A 84 22.61 -2.12 1.78
N ASN A 85 22.17 -0.86 1.69
CA ASN A 85 20.92 -0.52 1.02
C ASN A 85 21.06 -0.57 -0.51
N LEU A 86 22.25 -0.32 -1.05
CA LEU A 86 22.47 -0.18 -2.50
C LEU A 86 22.09 -1.45 -3.29
N VAL A 87 22.19 -2.63 -2.67
CA VAL A 87 21.95 -3.91 -3.35
C VAL A 87 20.46 -4.18 -3.65
N HIS A 88 19.54 -3.57 -2.92
CA HIS A 88 18.10 -3.90 -3.01
C HIS A 88 17.16 -2.69 -2.96
N GLN A 89 17.66 -1.53 -2.57
CA GLN A 89 16.93 -0.25 -2.53
C GLN A 89 17.45 0.65 -3.65
N ARG A 90 16.65 1.63 -4.10
CA ARG A 90 17.00 2.49 -5.24
C ARG A 90 17.86 3.69 -4.83
N PHE A 91 19.04 3.40 -4.29
CA PHE A 91 20.07 4.39 -3.96
C PHE A 91 21.34 4.13 -4.76
N THR A 92 22.22 5.13 -4.82
CA THR A 92 23.53 5.06 -5.47
C THR A 92 24.62 5.35 -4.43
N GLU A 93 25.88 5.08 -4.77
CA GLU A 93 27.03 5.36 -3.89
C GLU A 93 27.09 6.82 -3.44
N SER A 94 26.72 7.77 -4.32
CA SER A 94 26.68 9.18 -4.00
C SER A 94 25.66 9.54 -2.92
N HIS A 95 24.71 8.65 -2.61
CA HIS A 95 23.69 8.88 -1.59
C HIS A 95 24.08 8.39 -0.19
N ILE A 96 25.18 7.65 -0.03
CA ILE A 96 25.60 7.13 1.28
C ILE A 96 25.74 8.29 2.29
N ASN A 97 25.24 8.10 3.51
CA ASN A 97 25.17 9.11 4.58
C ASN A 97 24.24 10.31 4.27
N MET A 98 23.35 10.21 3.29
CA MET A 98 22.22 11.13 3.15
C MET A 98 20.96 10.54 3.82
N PRO A 99 20.04 11.37 4.31
CA PRO A 99 18.70 10.88 4.63
C PRO A 99 18.06 10.24 3.40
N LYS A 100 17.45 9.06 3.57
CA LYS A 100 16.86 8.31 2.43
C LYS A 100 15.88 9.14 1.63
N VAL A 101 15.04 9.91 2.32
CA VAL A 101 14.04 10.77 1.67
C VAL A 101 14.66 11.89 0.83
N ASP A 102 15.78 12.46 1.29
CA ASP A 102 16.47 13.54 0.60
C ASP A 102 17.20 13.02 -0.64
N ALA A 103 17.84 11.85 -0.53
CA ALA A 103 18.44 11.16 -1.67
C ALA A 103 17.43 10.89 -2.79
N LEU A 104 16.24 10.40 -2.44
CA LEU A 104 15.17 10.13 -3.42
C LEU A 104 14.56 11.43 -3.97
N ALA A 105 14.37 12.45 -3.13
CA ALA A 105 13.89 13.76 -3.57
C ALA A 105 14.88 14.41 -4.55
N MET A 106 16.18 14.32 -4.28
CA MET A 106 17.22 14.84 -5.17
C MET A 106 17.14 14.20 -6.56
N GLU A 107 16.93 12.89 -6.63
CA GLU A 107 16.84 12.16 -7.89
C GLU A 107 15.58 12.52 -8.70
N PHE A 108 14.43 12.64 -8.03
CA PHE A 108 13.14 12.66 -8.73
C PHE A 108 12.39 14.00 -8.72
N ASN A 109 12.80 15.00 -7.93
CA ASN A 109 12.08 16.28 -7.82
C ASN A 109 12.10 17.11 -9.11
N LEU A 110 12.96 16.81 -10.08
CA LEU A 110 13.05 17.50 -11.36
C LEU A 110 12.45 16.71 -12.53
N ILE A 111 11.62 15.71 -12.25
CA ILE A 111 11.07 14.86 -13.32
C ILE A 111 10.08 15.61 -14.23
N HIS A 112 9.36 16.59 -13.69
CA HIS A 112 8.44 17.46 -14.42
C HIS A 112 8.08 18.70 -13.56
N PRO A 113 7.87 19.91 -14.12
CA PRO A 113 7.57 21.12 -13.33
C PRO A 113 6.38 21.03 -12.38
N ASN A 114 5.35 20.26 -12.75
CA ASN A 114 4.12 20.05 -11.95
C ASN A 114 4.15 18.78 -11.09
N VAL A 115 5.31 18.13 -10.95
CA VAL A 115 5.50 16.98 -10.05
C VAL A 115 6.62 17.32 -9.08
N ARG A 116 6.31 17.33 -7.78
CA ARG A 116 7.29 17.62 -6.73
C ARG A 116 7.51 16.41 -5.83
N VAL A 117 8.74 16.27 -5.34
CA VAL A 117 9.10 15.25 -4.35
C VAL A 117 9.71 15.96 -3.14
N ILE A 118 9.13 15.72 -1.97
CA ILE A 118 9.44 16.41 -0.73
C ILE A 118 9.81 15.36 0.31
N GLY A 119 11.04 15.40 0.80
CA GLY A 119 11.51 14.52 1.86
C GLY A 119 11.18 15.05 3.25
N HIS A 120 10.76 14.16 4.14
CA HIS A 120 10.53 14.40 5.57
C HIS A 120 11.37 13.41 6.37
N SER A 121 12.53 13.86 6.83
CA SER A 121 13.54 13.04 7.53
C SER A 121 13.16 12.74 8.99
N THR A 122 11.91 12.34 9.22
CA THR A 122 11.34 12.10 10.56
C THR A 122 10.45 10.87 10.57
N ASN A 123 10.37 10.21 11.74
CA ASN A 123 9.48 9.08 11.92
C ASN A 123 8.03 9.55 12.04
N LEU A 124 7.11 8.88 11.35
CA LEU A 124 5.69 9.11 11.53
C LEU A 124 5.24 8.60 12.91
N ARG A 125 4.94 9.53 13.82
CA ARG A 125 4.47 9.25 15.20
C ARG A 125 3.03 9.69 15.46
N SER A 126 2.44 10.45 14.55
CA SER A 126 1.06 10.94 14.62
C SER A 126 0.49 11.07 13.22
N SER A 127 -0.83 11.29 13.12
CA SER A 127 -1.51 11.52 11.85
C SER A 127 -1.36 12.95 11.31
N GLU A 128 -0.83 13.89 12.10
CA GLU A 128 -0.80 15.32 11.73
C GLU A 128 -0.07 15.59 10.40
N PRO A 129 1.10 14.96 10.12
CA PRO A 129 1.77 15.13 8.82
C PRO A 129 0.94 14.63 7.62
N LEU A 130 -0.11 13.86 7.85
CA LEU A 130 -0.97 13.25 6.82
C LEU A 130 -2.31 13.98 6.66
N ARG A 131 -2.54 15.09 7.38
CA ARG A 131 -3.85 15.76 7.45
C ARG A 131 -4.43 16.16 6.09
N ASN A 132 -3.58 16.53 5.14
CA ASN A 132 -3.98 16.98 3.80
C ASN A 132 -3.76 15.91 2.72
N ALA A 133 -3.39 14.68 3.10
CA ALA A 133 -3.11 13.63 2.14
C ALA A 133 -4.38 13.23 1.38
N ASN A 134 -4.27 13.13 0.05
CA ASN A 134 -5.31 12.55 -0.77
C ASN A 134 -5.12 11.04 -0.93
N ILE A 135 -3.87 10.59 -0.97
CA ILE A 135 -3.48 9.18 -1.03
C ILE A 135 -2.33 8.95 -0.04
N ILE A 136 -2.41 7.86 0.73
CA ILE A 136 -1.34 7.46 1.66
C ILE A 136 -0.88 6.05 1.32
N ILE A 137 0.43 5.86 1.23
CA ILE A 137 1.07 4.57 1.07
C ILE A 137 1.91 4.32 2.31
N VAL A 138 1.73 3.18 2.95
CA VAL A 138 2.58 2.75 4.06
C VAL A 138 3.39 1.53 3.65
N ALA A 139 4.70 1.63 3.82
CA ALA A 139 5.72 0.71 3.32
C ALA A 139 6.87 0.55 4.35
N VAL A 140 6.52 0.56 5.64
CA VAL A 140 7.46 0.47 6.76
C VAL A 140 7.56 -0.93 7.35
N ASP A 141 8.61 -1.20 8.11
CA ASP A 141 8.81 -2.46 8.84
C ASP A 141 8.15 -2.50 10.23
N ARG A 142 7.56 -1.38 10.68
CA ARG A 142 6.97 -1.24 12.03
C ARG A 142 5.44 -1.19 12.00
N PRO A 143 4.76 -1.79 12.98
CA PRO A 143 3.31 -1.78 13.05
C PRO A 143 2.72 -0.41 13.43
N GLU A 144 3.42 0.42 14.21
CA GLU A 144 2.91 1.71 14.68
C GLU A 144 2.48 2.67 13.53
N PRO A 145 3.32 3.01 12.53
CA PRO A 145 2.88 3.85 11.42
C PRO A 145 1.74 3.23 10.60
N ARG A 146 1.72 1.90 10.47
CA ARG A 146 0.65 1.16 9.79
C ARG A 146 -0.69 1.40 10.49
N ARG A 147 -0.73 1.29 11.82
CA ARG A 147 -1.95 1.53 12.61
C ARG A 147 -2.41 2.97 12.56
N ILE A 148 -1.49 3.94 12.55
CA ILE A 148 -1.85 5.35 12.35
C ILE A 148 -2.61 5.49 11.02
N VAL A 149 -2.06 4.98 9.93
CA VAL A 149 -2.69 5.06 8.60
C VAL A 149 -4.02 4.30 8.55
N HIS A 150 -4.09 3.07 9.08
CA HIS A 150 -5.32 2.28 9.09
C HIS A 150 -6.46 2.91 9.92
N SER A 151 -6.13 3.76 10.90
CA SER A 151 -7.12 4.48 11.71
C SER A 151 -7.76 5.68 10.99
N LEU A 152 -7.14 6.15 9.89
CA LEU A 152 -7.63 7.30 9.16
C LEU A 152 -8.91 6.95 8.39
N ARG A 153 -9.87 7.87 8.45
CA ARG A 153 -11.15 7.76 7.73
C ARG A 153 -11.17 8.73 6.56
N ASN A 154 -11.93 8.39 5.52
CA ASN A 154 -12.15 9.24 4.35
C ASN A 154 -10.87 9.61 3.58
N VAL A 155 -9.83 8.79 3.68
CA VAL A 155 -8.60 8.93 2.89
C VAL A 155 -8.30 7.61 2.20
N GLU A 156 -7.88 7.69 0.94
CA GLU A 156 -7.42 6.54 0.19
C GLU A 156 -6.06 6.12 0.73
N TRP A 157 -5.95 4.88 1.22
CA TRP A 157 -4.66 4.36 1.66
C TRP A 157 -4.39 2.95 1.16
N TYR A 158 -3.09 2.65 1.04
CA TYR A 158 -2.54 1.36 0.64
C TYR A 158 -1.40 0.96 1.56
N ASP A 159 -1.52 -0.22 2.13
CA ASP A 159 -0.48 -0.82 2.95
C ASP A 159 0.26 -1.88 2.15
N LEU A 160 1.52 -1.60 1.82
CA LEU A 160 2.40 -2.45 1.05
C LEU A 160 3.37 -3.19 1.97
N ARG A 161 3.41 -4.50 1.83
CA ARG A 161 4.32 -5.38 2.57
C ARG A 161 4.96 -6.38 1.64
N CYS A 162 6.07 -6.94 2.10
CA CYS A 162 6.74 -8.02 1.41
C CYS A 162 7.31 -9.04 2.38
N GLY A 163 7.52 -10.24 1.88
CA GLY A 163 8.33 -11.27 2.52
C GLY A 163 8.87 -12.19 1.44
N LEU A 164 10.19 -12.45 1.45
CA LEU A 164 10.86 -13.23 0.40
C LEU A 164 10.50 -12.73 -1.01
N ASP A 165 9.92 -13.58 -1.84
CA ASP A 165 9.47 -13.32 -3.21
C ASP A 165 8.01 -12.82 -3.31
N SER A 166 7.39 -12.53 -2.17
CA SER A 166 5.96 -12.30 -2.06
C SER A 166 5.64 -10.88 -1.61
N CYS A 167 4.45 -10.39 -1.96
CA CYS A 167 3.88 -9.14 -1.50
C CYS A 167 2.49 -9.31 -0.88
N LEU A 168 2.15 -8.40 0.03
CA LEU A 168 0.82 -8.22 0.57
C LEU A 168 0.43 -6.76 0.39
N VAL A 169 -0.76 -6.53 -0.14
CA VAL A 169 -1.37 -5.21 -0.29
C VAL A 169 -2.67 -5.22 0.49
N LEU A 170 -2.76 -4.36 1.51
CA LEU A 170 -4.03 -3.97 2.10
C LEU A 170 -4.45 -2.62 1.53
N THR A 171 -5.73 -2.35 1.52
CA THR A 171 -6.33 -1.10 1.04
C THR A 171 -7.30 -0.56 2.09
N HIS A 172 -7.67 0.71 1.96
CA HIS A 172 -8.75 1.34 2.74
C HIS A 172 -10.12 0.63 2.66
N GLU A 173 -10.31 -0.32 1.74
CA GLU A 173 -11.50 -1.16 1.62
C GLU A 173 -11.34 -2.55 2.27
N THR A 174 -10.16 -2.86 2.80
CA THR A 174 -9.88 -4.14 3.48
C THR A 174 -10.73 -4.24 4.75
N HIS A 175 -11.29 -5.43 5.00
CA HIS A 175 -12.08 -5.66 6.19
C HIS A 175 -11.26 -5.44 7.47
N LEU A 176 -11.88 -4.88 8.50
CA LEU A 176 -11.21 -4.57 9.77
C LEU A 176 -10.59 -5.82 10.42
N ASP A 177 -11.28 -6.96 10.38
CA ASP A 177 -10.74 -8.22 10.91
C ASP A 177 -9.45 -8.67 10.18
N ASP A 178 -9.37 -8.42 8.86
CA ASP A 178 -8.16 -8.69 8.09
C ASP A 178 -7.05 -7.70 8.44
N ILE A 179 -7.39 -6.42 8.61
CA ILE A 179 -6.43 -5.39 9.04
C ILE A 179 -5.86 -5.75 10.42
N GLU A 180 -6.70 -6.12 11.39
CA GLU A 180 -6.29 -6.48 12.75
C GLU A 180 -5.43 -7.74 12.74
N ARG A 181 -5.91 -8.82 12.10
CA ARG A 181 -5.22 -10.10 12.02
C ARG A 181 -3.88 -9.99 11.29
N LEU A 182 -3.82 -9.20 10.22
CA LEU A 182 -2.61 -9.03 9.42
C LEU A 182 -1.69 -7.94 9.96
N THR A 183 -2.06 -7.18 11.00
CA THR A 183 -1.20 -6.14 11.62
C THR A 183 -0.91 -6.43 13.11
N PRO A 184 -0.36 -7.61 13.44
CA PRO A 184 -0.01 -7.93 14.82
C PRO A 184 1.11 -7.01 15.33
N GLU A 185 1.28 -6.97 16.65
CA GLU A 185 2.50 -6.39 17.22
C GLU A 185 3.71 -7.24 16.87
N HIS A 186 4.76 -6.59 16.37
CA HIS A 186 6.04 -7.23 16.09
C HIS A 186 7.19 -6.23 16.15
N LYS A 187 8.41 -6.76 16.29
CA LYS A 187 9.64 -5.96 16.16
C LYS A 187 9.85 -5.54 14.70
N PRO A 188 10.57 -4.43 14.45
CA PRO A 188 10.98 -4.07 13.10
C PRO A 188 11.68 -5.25 12.41
N ALA A 189 11.33 -5.52 11.16
CA ALA A 189 11.83 -6.66 10.39
C ALA A 189 12.31 -6.22 9.00
N SER A 190 13.51 -6.66 8.62
CA SER A 190 14.05 -6.41 7.28
C SER A 190 13.18 -7.04 6.21
N CYS A 191 13.09 -6.38 5.05
CA CYS A 191 12.49 -6.96 3.85
C CYS A 191 13.32 -8.11 3.24
N GLN A 192 14.58 -8.24 3.65
CA GLN A 192 15.50 -9.29 3.25
C GLN A 192 15.72 -10.27 4.41
N PRO A 193 15.79 -11.59 4.14
CA PRO A 193 16.16 -12.55 5.18
C PRO A 193 17.61 -12.36 5.63
N ASP A 194 17.91 -12.82 6.84
CA ASP A 194 19.27 -12.77 7.39
C ASP A 194 20.25 -13.50 6.46
N GLY A 195 21.40 -12.88 6.19
CA GLY A 195 22.41 -13.45 5.28
C GLY A 195 22.15 -13.22 3.78
N ALA A 196 21.02 -12.61 3.39
CA ALA A 196 20.68 -12.41 1.97
C ALA A 196 21.68 -11.49 1.25
N ILE A 197 22.15 -10.45 1.93
CA ILE A 197 23.07 -9.47 1.36
C ILE A 197 24.45 -10.11 1.18
N GLU A 198 24.92 -10.80 2.21
CA GLU A 198 26.24 -11.44 2.26
C GLU A 198 26.35 -12.60 1.26
N SER A 199 25.25 -13.35 1.07
CA SER A 199 25.18 -14.45 0.09
C SER A 199 24.87 -13.99 -1.34
N GLY A 200 24.46 -12.73 -1.52
CA GLY A 200 23.93 -12.23 -2.80
C GLY A 200 22.55 -12.77 -3.17
N ASN A 201 21.90 -13.57 -2.30
CA ASN A 201 20.57 -14.14 -2.52
C ASN A 201 19.45 -13.14 -2.19
N ILE A 202 19.48 -11.99 -2.86
CA ILE A 202 18.51 -10.90 -2.68
C ILE A 202 17.12 -11.35 -3.13
N GLN A 203 16.14 -11.15 -2.26
CA GLN A 203 14.74 -11.48 -2.51
C GLN A 203 13.98 -10.28 -3.08
N PHE A 204 13.13 -10.54 -4.07
CA PHE A 204 12.49 -9.50 -4.88
C PHE A 204 11.08 -9.08 -4.44
N GLY A 205 10.56 -9.60 -3.32
CA GLY A 205 9.22 -9.27 -2.83
C GLY A 205 9.03 -7.77 -2.55
N SER A 206 10.09 -7.07 -2.13
CA SER A 206 10.03 -5.61 -1.93
C SER A 206 9.85 -4.84 -3.25
N ALA A 207 10.51 -5.27 -4.31
CA ALA A 207 10.35 -4.71 -5.66
C ALA A 207 8.96 -5.04 -6.26
N LEU A 208 8.48 -6.27 -6.01
CA LEU A 208 7.13 -6.69 -6.38
C LEU A 208 6.07 -5.80 -5.70
N ALA A 209 6.17 -5.60 -4.38
CA ALA A 209 5.27 -4.72 -3.65
C ALA A 209 5.33 -3.27 -4.16
N GLY A 210 6.53 -2.77 -4.48
CA GLY A 210 6.72 -1.45 -5.10
C GLY A 210 6.03 -1.34 -6.46
N THR A 211 6.09 -2.40 -7.27
CA THR A 211 5.40 -2.49 -8.57
C THR A 211 3.88 -2.43 -8.41
N PHE A 212 3.31 -3.21 -7.48
CA PHE A 212 1.89 -3.14 -7.16
C PHE A 212 1.48 -1.73 -6.73
N GLY A 213 2.25 -1.12 -5.82
CA GLY A 213 2.03 0.24 -5.35
C GLY A 213 2.04 1.27 -6.49
N ALA A 214 3.05 1.23 -7.36
CA ALA A 214 3.16 2.15 -8.49
C ALA A 214 1.96 2.04 -9.44
N ASN A 215 1.55 0.81 -9.79
CA ASN A 215 0.39 0.58 -10.66
C ASN A 215 -0.94 1.01 -9.99
N ILE A 216 -1.12 0.74 -8.69
CA ILE A 216 -2.29 1.17 -7.92
C ILE A 216 -2.41 2.70 -7.96
N ILE A 217 -1.33 3.42 -7.63
CA ILE A 217 -1.34 4.88 -7.62
C ILE A 217 -1.62 5.43 -9.01
N LEU A 218 -0.94 4.91 -10.03
CA LEU A 218 -1.17 5.37 -11.41
C LEU A 218 -2.63 5.19 -11.83
N ARG A 219 -3.27 4.07 -11.49
CA ARG A 219 -4.70 3.83 -11.76
C ARG A 219 -5.61 4.78 -10.98
N SER A 220 -5.31 5.03 -9.70
CA SER A 220 -6.03 6.03 -8.91
C SER A 220 -5.95 7.43 -9.54
N LEU A 221 -4.75 7.84 -9.96
CA LEU A 221 -4.52 9.09 -10.67
C LEU A 221 -5.31 9.15 -11.99
N MET A 222 -5.30 8.07 -12.77
CA MET A 222 -6.06 7.98 -14.02
C MET A 222 -7.57 8.11 -13.79
N ASN A 223 -8.10 7.51 -12.71
CA ASN A 223 -9.50 7.64 -12.35
C ASN A 223 -9.90 9.08 -11.98
N ARG A 224 -9.00 9.81 -11.31
CA ARG A 224 -9.21 11.21 -10.92
C ARG A 224 -9.25 12.17 -12.12
N ILE A 225 -8.64 11.78 -13.25
CA ILE A 225 -8.72 12.53 -14.51
C ILE A 225 -9.81 11.99 -15.47
N GLY A 226 -10.74 11.19 -14.96
CA GLY A 226 -11.93 10.74 -15.69
C GLY A 226 -11.79 9.45 -16.49
N ASN A 227 -10.63 8.78 -16.47
CA ASN A 227 -10.51 7.43 -17.04
C ASN A 227 -11.18 6.39 -16.14
N LYS A 228 -11.63 5.27 -16.71
CA LYS A 228 -12.18 4.14 -15.95
C LYS A 228 -11.18 3.00 -15.89
N THR A 229 -10.39 2.96 -14.82
CA THR A 229 -9.43 1.89 -14.56
C THR A 229 -9.83 1.12 -13.31
N ASN A 230 -9.52 -0.19 -13.31
CA ASN A 230 -9.75 -1.04 -12.15
C ASN A 230 -8.56 -0.96 -11.19
N ILE A 231 -8.73 -0.33 -10.04
CA ILE A 231 -7.72 -0.33 -8.97
C ILE A 231 -7.77 -1.70 -8.29
N PRO A 232 -6.66 -2.46 -8.27
CA PRO A 232 -6.63 -3.74 -7.55
C PRO A 232 -7.05 -3.56 -6.09
N GLY A 233 -7.96 -4.43 -5.64
CA GLY A 233 -8.30 -4.55 -4.22
C GLY A 233 -7.17 -5.20 -3.40
N PRO A 234 -7.47 -5.62 -2.16
CA PRO A 234 -6.49 -6.31 -1.33
C PRO A 234 -5.97 -7.57 -2.02
N VAL A 235 -4.65 -7.76 -2.03
CA VAL A 235 -4.01 -8.88 -2.73
C VAL A 235 -2.80 -9.41 -1.96
N CYS A 236 -2.63 -10.72 -1.97
CA CYS A 236 -1.38 -11.37 -1.58
C CYS A 236 -0.91 -12.21 -2.76
N PHE A 237 0.34 -12.01 -3.16
CA PHE A 237 0.90 -12.60 -4.36
C PHE A 237 2.34 -13.03 -4.11
N SER A 238 2.67 -14.26 -4.50
CA SER A 238 4.03 -14.81 -4.57
C SER A 238 4.43 -14.97 -6.03
N MET A 239 5.69 -14.71 -6.35
CA MET A 239 6.19 -14.95 -7.71
C MET A 239 6.22 -16.43 -8.06
N ASP A 240 6.48 -17.29 -7.08
CA ASP A 240 6.46 -18.74 -7.25
C ASP A 240 5.03 -19.32 -7.21
N MET A 241 4.22 -18.92 -6.23
CA MET A 241 2.91 -19.54 -5.99
C MET A 241 1.72 -18.80 -6.62
N GLY A 242 1.93 -17.61 -7.18
CA GLY A 242 0.84 -16.76 -7.68
C GLY A 242 0.00 -16.17 -6.55
N MET A 243 -1.31 -16.06 -6.76
CA MET A 243 -2.22 -15.41 -5.80
C MET A 243 -2.50 -16.30 -4.58
N ILE A 244 -2.29 -15.75 -3.38
CA ILE A 244 -2.46 -16.47 -2.11
C ILE A 244 -3.75 -15.98 -1.42
N PRO A 245 -4.70 -16.87 -1.11
CA PRO A 245 -5.97 -16.51 -0.49
C PRO A 245 -5.80 -16.26 1.01
N VAL A 246 -5.26 -15.11 1.39
CA VAL A 246 -5.01 -14.75 2.80
C VAL A 246 -6.13 -13.94 3.44
N PHE A 247 -7.04 -13.37 2.65
CA PHE A 247 -8.11 -12.49 3.14
C PHE A 247 -9.34 -13.29 3.52
N ILE A 248 -10.01 -12.86 4.59
CA ILE A 248 -11.34 -13.33 4.91
C ILE A 248 -12.24 -12.81 3.79
N GLN A 249 -12.88 -13.70 3.04
CA GLN A 249 -13.73 -13.31 1.91
C GLN A 249 -14.91 -12.45 2.40
N THR A 250 -14.75 -11.12 2.37
CA THR A 250 -15.81 -10.17 2.71
C THR A 250 -16.34 -9.55 1.43
N LYS A 251 -17.23 -10.29 0.76
CA LYS A 251 -18.38 -9.85 -0.07
C LYS A 251 -18.68 -10.92 -1.13
N ASN A 252 -19.86 -11.54 -1.00
CA ASN A 252 -20.79 -11.85 -2.08
C ASN A 252 -20.21 -12.04 -3.49
N THR A 253 -19.48 -13.13 -3.71
CA THR A 253 -19.48 -13.87 -4.97
C THR A 253 -18.94 -15.26 -4.69
N VAL A 254 -19.86 -16.18 -4.44
CA VAL A 254 -19.63 -17.59 -4.74
C VAL A 254 -19.20 -17.66 -6.21
N PRO A 255 -18.03 -18.21 -6.57
CA PRO A 255 -17.85 -18.72 -7.92
C PRO A 255 -18.93 -19.80 -8.08
N PHE A 256 -19.94 -19.50 -8.89
CA PHE A 256 -21.05 -20.39 -9.20
C PHE A 256 -20.52 -21.59 -9.98
N SER A 257 -19.86 -22.53 -9.30
CA SER A 257 -19.55 -23.87 -9.83
C SER A 257 -19.05 -24.86 -8.78
N GLN A 258 -19.32 -24.67 -7.49
CA GLN A 258 -19.14 -25.74 -6.52
C GLN A 258 -20.50 -26.10 -5.95
N GLN A 259 -20.98 -27.29 -6.30
CA GLN A 259 -22.19 -27.87 -5.72
C GLN A 259 -22.14 -27.70 -4.19
N PRO A 260 -23.25 -27.31 -3.53
CA PRO A 260 -23.27 -27.19 -2.09
C PRO A 260 -22.76 -28.50 -1.47
N PRO A 261 -21.91 -28.43 -0.42
CA PRO A 261 -21.42 -29.62 0.25
C PRO A 261 -22.61 -30.48 0.63
N LYS A 262 -22.57 -31.77 0.24
CA LYS A 262 -23.66 -32.73 0.48
C LYS A 262 -24.11 -32.62 1.94
N ARG A 263 -25.42 -32.42 2.16
CA ARG A 263 -26.03 -32.35 3.49
C ARG A 263 -25.51 -33.50 4.34
N PRO A 264 -24.90 -33.25 5.52
CA PRO A 264 -24.53 -34.33 6.40
C PRO A 264 -25.81 -34.95 6.97
N THR A 265 -26.01 -36.23 6.70
CA THR A 265 -27.17 -37.04 7.12
C THR A 265 -27.18 -37.40 8.61
N HIS A 266 -26.17 -37.01 9.38
CA HIS A 266 -26.10 -37.29 10.82
C HIS A 266 -26.84 -36.21 11.63
N LEU A 267 -27.51 -36.64 12.72
CA LEU A 267 -28.15 -35.75 13.68
C LEU A 267 -27.09 -35.01 14.53
N TRP A 268 -27.46 -33.84 15.06
CA TRP A 268 -26.63 -33.09 16.01
C TRP A 268 -26.45 -33.85 17.32
N SER A 269 -25.21 -33.91 17.81
CA SER A 269 -24.86 -34.47 19.13
C SER A 269 -24.74 -33.39 20.21
N GLU A 270 -24.90 -33.78 21.47
CA GLU A 270 -24.71 -32.88 22.62
C GLU A 270 -23.28 -32.34 22.72
N LYS A 271 -22.28 -33.12 22.26
CA LYS A 271 -20.89 -32.68 22.21
C LYS A 271 -20.68 -31.55 21.21
N GLU A 272 -21.35 -31.62 20.06
CA GLU A 272 -21.32 -30.53 19.07
C GLU A 272 -21.99 -29.27 19.61
N ASP A 273 -23.08 -29.40 20.38
CA ASP A 273 -23.75 -28.24 20.99
C ASP A 273 -22.83 -27.48 21.96
N VAL A 274 -22.07 -28.21 22.79
CA VAL A 274 -21.08 -27.62 23.70
C VAL A 274 -19.99 -26.89 22.91
N GLN A 275 -19.50 -27.50 21.84
CA GLN A 275 -18.48 -26.90 20.97
C GLN A 275 -19.00 -25.64 20.25
N LEU A 276 -20.25 -25.66 19.76
CA LEU A 276 -20.88 -24.50 19.13
C LEU A 276 -20.98 -23.32 20.10
N LEU A 277 -21.40 -23.58 21.34
CA LEU A 277 -21.48 -22.54 22.37
C LEU A 277 -20.10 -21.97 22.74
N GLU A 278 -19.07 -22.83 22.82
CA GLU A 278 -17.71 -22.39 23.09
C GLU A 278 -17.13 -21.55 21.93
N GLN A 279 -17.37 -21.98 20.69
CA GLN A 279 -16.96 -21.27 19.48
C GLN A 279 -17.69 -19.94 19.32
N ALA A 280 -18.98 -19.88 19.66
CA ALA A 280 -19.75 -18.64 19.70
C ALA A 280 -19.26 -17.67 20.78
N LYS A 281 -18.95 -18.18 21.99
CA LYS A 281 -18.34 -17.37 23.07
C LYS A 281 -16.98 -16.79 22.67
N ARG A 282 -16.24 -17.48 21.79
CA ARG A 282 -14.96 -17.04 21.23
C ARG A 282 -15.13 -16.09 20.02
N GLY A 283 -16.36 -15.78 19.61
CA GLY A 283 -16.63 -14.85 18.51
C GLY A 283 -16.23 -15.36 17.13
N LEU A 284 -16.17 -16.70 16.92
CA LEU A 284 -15.86 -17.25 15.60
C LEU A 284 -16.99 -16.99 14.59
N THR A 285 -16.64 -16.72 13.34
CA THR A 285 -17.61 -16.48 12.25
C THR A 285 -18.41 -17.74 11.91
N LEU A 286 -19.65 -17.56 11.43
CA LEU A 286 -20.55 -18.67 11.10
C LEU A 286 -19.94 -19.61 10.04
N GLU A 287 -19.21 -19.07 9.08
CA GLU A 287 -18.56 -19.83 8.00
C GLU A 287 -17.43 -20.71 8.54
N ARG A 288 -16.67 -20.21 9.52
CA ARG A 288 -15.59 -20.94 10.15
C ARG A 288 -16.11 -22.07 11.03
N VAL A 289 -17.17 -21.79 11.78
CA VAL A 289 -17.88 -22.79 12.58
C VAL A 289 -18.52 -23.84 11.67
N ALA A 290 -19.15 -23.42 10.57
CA ALA A 290 -19.73 -24.31 9.57
C ALA A 290 -18.71 -25.25 8.92
N SER A 291 -17.55 -24.73 8.51
CA SER A 291 -16.46 -25.54 7.98
C SER A 291 -15.94 -26.56 8.99
N HIS A 292 -15.79 -26.17 10.26
CA HIS A 292 -15.33 -27.06 11.34
C HIS A 292 -16.26 -28.25 11.56
N HIS A 293 -17.58 -28.00 11.55
CA HIS A 293 -18.60 -29.03 11.74
C HIS A 293 -19.03 -29.71 10.43
N GLN A 294 -18.41 -29.35 9.29
CA GLN A 294 -18.79 -29.82 7.95
C GLN A 294 -20.27 -29.59 7.62
N ARG A 295 -20.84 -28.45 8.06
CA ARG A 295 -22.25 -28.07 7.90
C ARG A 295 -22.37 -26.79 7.07
N SER A 296 -23.59 -26.42 6.68
CA SER A 296 -23.84 -25.09 6.10
C SER A 296 -23.90 -24.02 7.19
N PRO A 297 -23.56 -22.74 6.88
CA PRO A 297 -23.72 -21.63 7.83
C PRO A 297 -25.15 -21.49 8.37
N GLY A 298 -26.15 -21.73 7.52
CA GLY A 298 -27.56 -21.74 7.94
C GLY A 298 -27.87 -22.82 8.99
N ALA A 299 -27.34 -24.04 8.84
CA ALA A 299 -27.54 -25.11 9.81
C ALA A 299 -26.92 -24.79 11.17
N ILE A 300 -25.74 -24.17 11.18
CA ILE A 300 -25.06 -23.70 12.40
C ILE A 300 -25.90 -22.60 13.09
N TRP A 301 -26.35 -21.61 12.32
CA TRP A 301 -27.18 -20.51 12.83
C TRP A 301 -28.47 -21.02 13.48
N HIS A 302 -29.21 -21.89 12.79
CA HIS A 302 -30.44 -22.47 13.32
C HIS A 302 -30.20 -23.33 14.56
N ARG A 303 -29.09 -24.08 14.63
CA ARG A 303 -28.76 -24.87 15.82
C ARG A 303 -28.41 -23.99 17.01
N LEU A 304 -27.60 -22.94 16.80
CA LEU A 304 -27.25 -21.96 17.85
C LEU A 304 -28.50 -21.28 18.44
N LEU A 305 -29.46 -20.88 17.60
CA LEU A 305 -30.74 -20.30 18.07
C LEU A 305 -31.56 -21.27 18.93
N LYS A 306 -31.50 -22.57 18.61
CA LYS A 306 -32.20 -23.62 19.37
C LYS A 306 -31.55 -23.88 20.72
N ILE A 307 -30.22 -24.03 20.78
CA ILE A 307 -29.49 -24.36 22.02
C ILE A 307 -29.35 -23.18 22.98
N THR A 308 -29.37 -21.94 22.48
CA THR A 308 -29.36 -20.72 23.31
C THR A 308 -30.74 -20.34 23.85
N GLY A 309 -31.79 -21.06 23.45
CA GLY A 309 -33.18 -20.79 23.88
C GLY A 309 -33.80 -19.52 23.29
N ILE A 310 -33.13 -18.87 22.34
CA ILE A 310 -33.61 -17.65 21.66
C ILE A 310 -34.85 -17.96 20.80
N ARG A 311 -34.99 -19.20 20.32
CA ARG A 311 -36.23 -19.72 19.71
C ARG A 311 -36.83 -20.79 20.64
N LYS A 312 -38.02 -20.56 21.21
CA LYS A 312 -38.79 -21.64 21.85
C LYS A 312 -39.21 -22.65 20.78
N ALA A 313 -39.12 -23.94 21.12
CA ALA A 313 -39.58 -25.02 20.27
C ALA A 313 -41.09 -24.92 20.06
N LEU A 314 -41.50 -24.36 18.92
CA LEU A 314 -42.83 -24.52 18.36
C LEU A 314 -42.69 -24.88 16.88
N ASP A 315 -43.06 -26.13 16.66
CA ASP A 315 -43.81 -26.70 15.55
C ASP A 315 -43.22 -26.77 14.13
N SER A 316 -43.28 -28.03 13.67
CA SER A 316 -43.12 -28.58 12.33
C SER A 316 -41.70 -28.61 11.76
N GLU A 317 -41.19 -29.83 11.70
CA GLU A 317 -40.33 -30.29 10.61
C GLU A 317 -40.97 -29.91 9.26
N ALA A 318 -40.57 -28.77 8.72
CA ALA A 318 -40.70 -28.48 7.31
C ALA A 318 -39.28 -28.48 6.76
N GLY A 319 -39.01 -29.47 5.91
CA GLY A 319 -37.67 -29.85 5.49
C GLY A 319 -36.85 -28.70 4.92
N GLU A 320 -35.54 -28.77 5.21
CA GLU A 320 -34.41 -28.60 4.29
C GLU A 320 -33.12 -28.96 5.03
#